data_AF-A0A438GT65-F1
#
_entry.id   AF-A0A438GT65-F1
#
_cell.length_a   1.000
_cell.length_b   1.000
_cell.length_c   1.000
_cell.angle_alpha   90.00
_cell.angle_beta   90.00
_cell.angle_gamma   90.00
#
_symmetry.space_group_name_H-M   'P 1'
#
loop_
_entity.id
_entity.type
_entity.pdbx_description
1 polymer ?
#
loop_
_entity_poly.entity_id
_entity_poly.type
_entity_poly.pdbx_seq_one_letter_code
_entity_poly.pdbx_strand_id
1 'polypeptide(L)' 'MILVNNAFIPFLQLVGGVDHTQQAIALAKRPHIVVGTPGRLMDHLSNTKGFSLRTMKYLV' A
#
# COMPACT_ATOMS: atom_id res chain seq x y z
N MET A 1 -6.86 21.12 28.00
CA MET A 1 -5.75 20.22 27.63
C MET A 1 -6.22 19.40 26.45
N ILE A 2 -5.79 19.77 25.24
CA ILE A 2 -6.33 19.24 23.98
C ILE A 2 -5.89 17.78 23.84
N LEU A 3 -6.86 16.88 23.67
CA LEU A 3 -6.62 15.51 23.24
C LEU A 3 -6.08 15.58 21.81
N VAL A 4 -4.76 15.41 21.61
CA VAL A 4 -4.20 15.18 20.28
C VAL A 4 -4.73 13.81 19.85
N ASN A 5 -5.82 13.81 19.07
CA ASN A 5 -6.33 12.61 18.42
C ASN A 5 -5.28 12.17 17.41
N ASN A 6 -4.37 11.30 17.83
CA ASN A 6 -3.40 10.67 16.95
C ASN A 6 -4.13 9.61 16.12
N ALA A 7 -4.80 10.04 15.04
CA ALA A 7 -5.45 9.15 14.10
C ALA A 7 -4.37 8.26 13.43
N PHE A 8 -4.42 6.96 13.72
CA PHE A 8 -3.51 5.99 13.10
C PHE A 8 -3.94 5.75 11.65
N ILE A 9 -3.13 6.22 10.69
CA ILE A 9 -3.36 6.00 9.26
C ILE A 9 -2.50 4.82 8.79
N PRO A 10 -3.09 3.65 8.50
CA PRO A 10 -2.32 2.49 8.04
C PRO A 10 -1.70 2.73 6.65
N PHE A 11 -0.40 2.47 6.57
CA PHE A 11 0.38 2.48 5.33
C PHE A 11 1.00 1.11 5.07
N LEU A 12 1.39 0.87 3.82
CA LEU A 12 2.10 -0.35 3.40
C LEU A 12 3.34 0.00 2.59
N GLN A 13 4.42 -0.73 2.85
CA GLN A 13 5.66 -0.65 2.08
C GLN A 13 5.72 -1.77 1.02
N LEU A 14 5.96 -1.40 -0.25
CA LEU A 14 6.18 -2.33 -1.37
C LEU A 14 7.65 -2.28 -1.79
N VAL A 15 8.42 -3.26 -1.35
CA VAL A 15 9.85 -3.40 -1.67
C VAL A 15 10.21 -4.83 -2.03
N GLY A 16 11.37 -5.00 -2.68
CA GLY A 16 11.98 -6.31 -2.87
C GLY A 16 12.48 -6.92 -1.55
N GLY A 17 12.72 -8.23 -1.54
CA GLY A 17 13.22 -8.95 -0.36
C GLY A 17 12.14 -9.33 0.67
N VAL A 18 10.89 -8.90 0.47
CA VAL A 18 9.72 -9.32 1.26
C VAL A 18 8.84 -10.23 0.42
N ASP A 19 8.30 -11.29 1.03
CA ASP A 19 7.45 -12.27 0.35
C ASP A 19 6.28 -11.62 -0.39
N HIS A 20 6.07 -12.03 -1.64
CA HIS A 20 5.04 -11.44 -2.51
C HIS A 20 3.63 -11.73 -1.98
N THR A 21 3.40 -12.92 -1.41
CA THR A 21 2.09 -13.32 -0.87
C THR A 21 1.73 -12.49 0.35
N GLN A 22 2.70 -12.25 1.25
CA GLN A 22 2.51 -11.36 2.40
C GLN A 22 2.16 -9.93 1.98
N GLN A 23 2.86 -9.36 0.99
CA GLN A 23 2.54 -8.04 0.46
C GLN A 23 1.16 -7.99 -0.19
N ALA A 24 0.77 -9.05 -0.92
CA ALA A 24 -0.57 -9.16 -1.53
C ALA A 24 -1.69 -9.21 -0.46
N ILE A 25 -1.50 -9.97 0.62
CA ILE A 25 -2.45 -10.02 1.75
C ILE A 25 -2.55 -8.64 2.42
N ALA A 26 -1.43 -7.94 2.59
CA ALA A 26 -1.42 -6.60 3.15
C ALA A 26 -2.13 -5.57 2.24
N LEU A 27 -1.97 -5.67 0.92
CA LEU A 27 -2.71 -4.87 -0.05
C LEU A 27 -4.21 -5.14 0.00
N ALA A 28 -4.63 -6.38 0.25
CA ALA A 28 -6.04 -6.75 0.40
C ALA A 28 -6.71 -6.06 1.61
N LYS A 29 -5.92 -5.62 2.61
CA LYS A 29 -6.43 -4.82 3.74
C LYS A 29 -6.71 -3.36 3.38
N ARG A 30 -6.48 -2.96 2.12
CA ARG A 30 -6.77 -1.63 1.56
C ARG A 30 -6.09 -0.50 2.36
N PRO A 31 -4.75 -0.49 2.46
CA PRO A 31 -4.02 0.58 3.15
C PRO A 31 -4.34 1.94 2.52
N HIS A 32 -4.35 2.99 3.34
CA HIS A 32 -4.62 4.35 2.84
C HIS A 32 -3.43 4.95 2.08
N ILE A 33 -2.23 4.52 2.44
CA ILE A 33 -0.98 5.00 1.87
C ILE A 33 -0.15 3.79 1.43
N VAL A 34 0.39 3.84 0.22
CA VAL A 34 1.33 2.85 -0.28
C VAL A 34 2.63 3.57 -0.61
N VAL A 35 3.73 3.08 -0.06
CA VAL A 35 5.08 3.58 -0.31
C VAL A 35 5.88 2.45 -0.92
N GLY A 36 6.59 2.65 -2.02
CA GLY A 36 7.33 1.54 -2.60
C GLY A 36 8.20 1.92 -3.78
N THR A 37 8.97 0.93 -4.24
CA THR A 37 9.81 1.10 -5.43
C THR A 37 8.97 0.91 -6.70
N PRO A 38 9.27 1.64 -7.80
CA PRO A 38 8.48 1.57 -9.03
C PRO A 38 8.31 0.16 -9.58
N GLY A 39 9.39 -0.64 -9.57
CA GLY A 39 9.33 -2.05 -10.02
C GLY A 39 8.33 -2.86 -9.20
N ARG A 40 8.31 -2.70 -7.87
CA ARG A 40 7.41 -3.47 -7.00
C ARG A 40 5.95 -3.04 -7.12
N LEU A 41 5.72 -1.75 -7.35
CA LEU A 41 4.38 -1.25 -7.68
C LEU A 41 3.86 -1.87 -8.98
N MET A 42 4.68 -1.90 -10.02
CA MET A 42 4.32 -2.49 -11.31
C MET A 42 4.01 -4.00 -11.19
N ASP A 43 4.82 -4.73 -10.42
CA ASP A 43 4.60 -6.16 -10.16
C ASP A 43 3.23 -6.40 -9.51
N HIS A 44 2.89 -5.63 -8.47
CA HIS A 44 1.62 -5.79 -7.77
C HIS A 44 0.43 -5.32 -8.62
N LEU A 45 0.58 -4.26 -9.42
CA LEU A 45 -0.44 -3.83 -10.38
C LEU A 45 -0.78 -4.92 -11.40
N SER A 46 0.21 -5.68 -11.82
CA SER A 46 0.06 -6.70 -12.87
C SER A 46 -0.42 -8.04 -12.31
N ASN A 47 0.05 -8.42 -11.11
CA ASN A 47 -0.09 -9.79 -10.61
C ASN A 47 -0.98 -9.91 -9.36
N THR A 48 -1.35 -8.81 -8.70
CA THR A 48 -2.18 -8.87 -7.48
C THR A 48 -3.64 -8.58 -7.80
N LYS A 49 -4.47 -9.63 -7.75
CA LYS A 49 -5.92 -9.49 -7.99
C LYS A 49 -6.54 -8.49 -7.02
N GLY A 50 -7.29 -7.53 -7.58
CA GLY A 50 -8.02 -6.52 -6.81
C GLY A 50 -7.18 -5.32 -6.38
N PHE A 51 -5.87 -5.30 -6.64
CA PHE A 51 -5.07 -4.10 -6.47
C PHE A 51 -5.19 -3.21 -7.72
N SER A 52 -5.54 -1.94 -7.53
CA SER A 52 -5.60 -0.96 -8.61
C SER A 52 -5.44 0.45 -8.07
N LEU A 53 -4.95 1.36 -8.90
CA LEU A 53 -4.84 2.79 -8.57
C LEU A 53 -6.06 3.60 -9.04
N ARG A 54 -7.18 2.95 -9.39
CA ARG A 54 -8.38 3.61 -9.92
C ARG A 54 -8.94 4.68 -8.97
N THR A 55 -8.83 4.46 -7.66
CA THR A 55 -9.34 5.37 -6.63
C THR A 55 -8.25 6.27 -6.04
N MET A 56 -7.06 6.27 -6.63
CA MET A 56 -5.92 7.02 -6.12
C MET A 56 -6.09 8.51 -6.45
N LYS A 57 -5.96 9.37 -5.44
CA LYS A 57 -6.08 10.83 -5.58
C LYS A 57 -4.75 11.53 -5.82
N TYR A 58 -3.66 10.95 -5.30
CA TYR A 58 -2.33 11.55 -5.32
C TYR A 58 -1.29 10.49 -5.66
N LEU A 59 -0.39 10.83 -6.59
CA LEU A 59 0.85 10.10 -6.88
C LEU A 59 1.97 11.13 -6.74
N VAL A 60 2.99 10.79 -5.96
CA VAL A 60 4.16 11.62 -5.68
C VAL A 60 5.39 10.88 -6.19
#